data_AF-A0A2V9MZF1-F1
#
_entry.id   AF-A0A2V9MZF1-F1
#
_cell.length_a   1.000
_cell.length_b   1.000
_cell.length_c   1.000
_cell.angle_alpha   90.00
_cell.angle_beta   90.00
_cell.angle_gamma   90.00
#
_symmetry.space_group_name_H-M   'P 1'
#
loop_
_entity.id
_entity.type
_entity.pdbx_description
1 polymer ?
#
loop_
_entity_poly.entity_id
_entity_poly.type
_entity_poly.pdbx_seq_one_letter_code
_entity_poly.pdbx_strand_id
1 'polypeptide(L)'
;SARYLADFQETSSMGSVSSLVRSDDQTLAARFWNASTAAYYWNTIAVTLAAQRKTTLSENARLLALLDTAMADAAIACWDAKYNFVFWRPVTAIQLADTDGNSDTSVDLNWTPLLTTPNHPEYPSGHSTVSGAAATVLGDYFGHTTSFSIESDVMVGVVRSFPNFDAALAEIKDARIFGGIHFRSACDDGQTIGIEVALYVIDHAFQPLALE
;
A
#
# COMPACT_ATOMS: atom_id res chain seq x y z
N SER A 1 -19.53 4.43 -14.39
CA SER A 1 -18.23 4.29 -15.10
C SER A 1 -17.82 2.84 -15.09
N ALA A 2 -17.28 2.30 -16.19
CA ALA A 2 -16.85 0.89 -16.26
C ALA A 2 -15.74 0.55 -15.23
N ARG A 3 -14.79 1.48 -15.01
CA ARG A 3 -13.73 1.31 -14.00
C ARG A 3 -14.30 1.20 -12.59
N TYR A 4 -15.22 2.11 -12.22
CA TYR A 4 -15.87 2.09 -10.91
C TYR A 4 -16.67 0.81 -10.68
N LEU A 5 -17.41 0.35 -11.69
CA LEU A 5 -18.19 -0.89 -11.59
C LEU A 5 -17.27 -2.11 -11.34
N ALA A 6 -16.14 -2.21 -12.04
CA ALA A 6 -15.19 -3.29 -11.85
C ALA A 6 -14.60 -3.29 -10.44
N ASP A 7 -14.14 -2.12 -9.96
CA ASP A 7 -13.62 -1.96 -8.59
C ASP A 7 -14.67 -2.32 -7.53
N PHE A 8 -15.91 -1.87 -7.73
CA PHE A 8 -17.03 -2.16 -6.84
C PHE A 8 -17.27 -3.66 -6.75
N GLN A 9 -17.37 -4.34 -7.90
CA GLN A 9 -17.64 -5.78 -7.96
C GLN A 9 -16.49 -6.60 -7.37
N GLU A 10 -15.24 -6.20 -7.63
CA GLU A 10 -14.05 -6.83 -7.05
C GLU A 10 -14.08 -6.70 -5.52
N THR A 11 -14.19 -5.49 -4.98
CA THR A 11 -14.19 -5.28 -3.53
C THR A 11 -15.43 -5.88 -2.87
N SER A 12 -16.61 -5.85 -3.50
CA SER A 12 -17.83 -6.45 -2.95
C SER A 12 -17.67 -7.97 -2.79
N SER A 13 -17.09 -8.65 -3.79
CA SER A 13 -16.90 -10.10 -3.77
C SER A 13 -15.72 -10.55 -2.90
N MET A 14 -14.58 -9.86 -3.01
CA MET A 14 -13.33 -10.24 -2.37
C MET A 14 -13.14 -9.63 -0.99
N GLY A 15 -13.84 -8.54 -0.65
CA GLY A 15 -13.61 -7.75 0.57
C GLY A 15 -14.54 -8.06 1.74
N SER A 16 -15.65 -8.77 1.50
CA SER A 16 -16.62 -9.14 2.54
C SER A 16 -15.99 -10.02 3.62
N VAL A 17 -16.35 -9.81 4.89
CA VAL A 17 -15.97 -10.71 5.99
C VAL A 17 -16.41 -12.16 5.75
N SER A 18 -17.49 -12.36 4.99
CA SER A 18 -18.07 -13.67 4.63
C SER A 18 -17.80 -14.07 3.17
N SER A 19 -16.77 -13.50 2.54
CA SER A 19 -16.40 -13.84 1.15
C SER A 19 -16.25 -15.36 0.96
N LEU A 20 -16.90 -15.90 -0.09
CA LEU A 20 -16.83 -17.31 -0.48
C LEU A 20 -15.78 -17.59 -1.56
N VAL A 21 -15.17 -16.52 -2.10
CA VAL A 21 -14.22 -16.59 -3.22
C VAL A 21 -12.80 -16.19 -2.82
N ARG A 22 -12.64 -15.41 -1.74
CA ARG A 22 -11.34 -15.08 -1.17
C ARG A 22 -10.74 -16.32 -0.49
N SER A 23 -9.53 -16.71 -0.87
CA SER A 23 -8.83 -17.86 -0.30
C SER A 23 -8.31 -17.59 1.12
N ASP A 24 -7.88 -18.64 1.81
CA ASP A 24 -7.25 -18.53 3.11
C ASP A 24 -5.95 -17.71 3.07
N ASP A 25 -5.11 -17.90 2.04
CA ASP A 25 -3.89 -17.10 1.88
C ASP A 25 -4.21 -15.62 1.57
N GLN A 26 -5.24 -15.33 0.79
CA GLN A 26 -5.67 -13.95 0.54
C GLN A 26 -6.22 -13.28 1.81
N THR A 27 -6.93 -14.05 2.66
CA THR A 27 -7.37 -13.59 3.99
C THR A 27 -6.17 -13.35 4.91
N LEU A 28 -5.17 -14.23 4.88
CA LEU A 28 -3.92 -14.08 5.61
C LEU A 28 -3.17 -12.83 5.15
N ALA A 29 -3.04 -12.61 3.83
CA ALA A 29 -2.39 -11.43 3.27
C ALA A 29 -3.09 -10.13 3.69
N ALA A 30 -4.42 -10.08 3.67
CA ALA A 30 -5.19 -8.93 4.15
C ALA A 30 -4.86 -8.58 5.61
N ARG A 31 -4.82 -9.60 6.49
CA ARG A 31 -4.49 -9.43 7.91
C ARG A 31 -3.02 -9.10 8.13
N PHE A 32 -2.13 -9.72 7.38
CA PHE A 32 -0.68 -9.48 7.41
C PHE A 32 -0.38 -8.01 7.13
N TRP A 33 -0.99 -7.44 6.09
CA TRP A 33 -0.79 -6.04 5.72
C TRP A 33 -1.69 -5.06 6.50
N ASN A 34 -2.44 -5.49 7.51
CA ASN A 34 -3.17 -4.60 8.43
C ASN A 34 -2.23 -4.01 9.51
N ALA A 35 -1.04 -3.63 9.09
CA ALA A 35 0.08 -3.17 9.90
C ALA A 35 -0.27 -1.98 10.79
N SER A 36 0.58 -1.71 11.78
CA SER A 36 0.61 -0.40 12.44
C SER A 36 0.78 0.73 11.42
N THR A 37 1.81 0.67 10.57
CA THR A 37 2.01 1.58 9.43
C THR A 37 2.78 0.89 8.30
N ALA A 38 2.59 1.34 7.05
CA ALA A 38 3.43 0.89 5.93
C ALA A 38 4.92 1.26 6.16
N ALA A 39 5.18 2.46 6.70
CA ALA A 39 6.53 2.93 6.98
C ALA A 39 7.30 2.03 7.96
N TYR A 40 6.61 1.42 8.93
CA TYR A 40 7.21 0.44 9.84
C TYR A 40 7.77 -0.78 9.09
N TYR A 41 6.98 -1.38 8.20
CA TYR A 41 7.43 -2.53 7.41
C TYR A 41 8.62 -2.16 6.53
N TRP A 42 8.53 -1.04 5.82
CA TRP A 42 9.56 -0.63 4.88
C TRP A 42 10.88 -0.24 5.56
N ASN A 43 10.83 0.40 6.73
CA ASN A 43 12.02 0.63 7.56
C ASN A 43 12.63 -0.68 8.06
N THR A 44 11.80 -1.63 8.49
CA THR A 44 12.27 -2.95 8.94
C THR A 44 12.96 -3.72 7.81
N ILE A 45 12.40 -3.68 6.59
CA ILE A 45 13.01 -4.25 5.39
C ILE A 45 14.35 -3.56 5.09
N ALA A 46 14.38 -2.22 5.10
CA ALA A 46 15.58 -1.44 4.80
C ALA A 46 16.74 -1.77 5.76
N VAL A 47 16.49 -1.75 7.08
CA VAL A 47 17.51 -2.04 8.09
C VAL A 47 17.97 -3.49 8.02
N THR A 48 17.07 -4.43 7.72
CA THR A 48 17.40 -5.85 7.57
C THR A 48 18.31 -6.08 6.35
N LEU A 49 17.96 -5.51 5.19
CA LEU A 49 18.77 -5.60 3.98
C LEU A 49 20.13 -4.90 4.12
N ALA A 50 20.15 -3.72 4.75
CA ALA A 50 21.38 -3.01 5.09
C ALA A 50 22.33 -3.87 5.95
N ALA A 51 21.80 -4.48 7.01
CA ALA A 51 22.57 -5.39 7.87
C ALA A 51 23.11 -6.61 7.09
N GLN A 52 22.30 -7.22 6.22
CA GLN A 52 22.74 -8.34 5.37
C GLN A 52 23.84 -7.94 4.38
N ARG A 53 23.78 -6.71 3.84
CA ARG A 53 24.79 -6.15 2.93
C ARG A 53 26.02 -5.59 3.66
N LYS A 54 26.01 -5.56 5.00
CA LYS A 54 27.09 -5.01 5.84
C LYS A 54 27.46 -3.58 5.47
N THR A 55 26.45 -2.77 5.17
CA THR A 55 26.61 -1.33 4.89
C THR A 55 27.19 -0.58 6.09
N THR A 56 27.92 0.49 5.80
CA THR A 56 28.52 1.41 6.77
C THR A 56 27.47 2.30 7.43
N LEU A 57 27.87 2.97 8.51
CA LEU A 57 27.01 3.95 9.20
C LEU A 57 26.56 5.08 8.27
N SER A 58 27.47 5.62 7.44
CA SER A 58 27.16 6.71 6.50
C SER A 58 26.21 6.26 5.39
N GLU A 59 26.37 5.03 4.89
CA GLU A 59 25.45 4.44 3.91
C GLU A 59 24.06 4.26 4.51
N ASN A 60 23.97 3.75 5.74
CA ASN A 60 22.69 3.60 6.45
C ASN A 60 22.00 4.94 6.71
N ALA A 61 22.78 5.95 7.15
CA ALA A 61 22.24 7.28 7.38
C ALA A 61 21.67 7.89 6.10
N ARG A 62 22.38 7.76 4.97
CA ARG A 62 21.89 8.24 3.67
C ARG A 62 20.67 7.47 3.19
N LEU A 63 20.68 6.13 3.29
CA LEU A 63 19.56 5.28 2.89
C LEU A 63 18.29 5.64 3.66
N LEU A 64 18.37 5.69 4.99
CA LEU A 64 17.21 5.98 5.84
C LEU A 64 16.72 7.42 5.63
N ALA A 65 17.62 8.39 5.48
CA ALA A 65 17.23 9.77 5.16
C ALA A 65 16.46 9.86 3.84
N LEU A 66 16.93 9.19 2.79
CA LEU A 66 16.27 9.17 1.48
C LEU A 66 14.91 8.45 1.56
N LEU A 67 14.88 7.27 2.18
CA LEU A 67 13.68 6.43 2.34
C LEU A 67 12.59 7.16 3.12
N ASP A 68 12.91 7.68 4.31
CA ASP A 68 11.91 8.31 5.17
C ASP A 68 11.44 9.66 4.62
N THR A 69 12.29 10.40 3.88
CA THR A 69 11.87 11.61 3.17
C THR A 69 10.85 11.27 2.08
N ALA A 70 11.14 10.28 1.23
CA ALA A 70 10.22 9.86 0.17
C ALA A 70 8.89 9.34 0.72
N MET A 71 8.94 8.52 1.79
CA MET A 71 7.71 8.03 2.44
C MET A 71 6.90 9.16 3.08
N ALA A 72 7.55 10.15 3.70
CA ALA A 72 6.88 11.30 4.31
C ALA A 72 6.17 12.15 3.24
N ASP A 73 6.85 12.50 2.16
CA ASP A 73 6.27 13.29 1.07
C ASP A 73 5.14 12.53 0.35
N ALA A 74 5.28 11.21 0.19
CA ALA A 74 4.23 10.36 -0.36
C ALA A 74 2.99 10.31 0.55
N ALA A 75 3.19 10.28 1.88
CA ALA A 75 2.10 10.40 2.84
C ALA A 75 1.43 11.78 2.76
N ILE A 76 2.19 12.87 2.64
CA ILE A 76 1.63 14.23 2.48
C ILE A 76 0.75 14.30 1.22
N ALA A 77 1.26 13.85 0.07
CA ALA A 77 0.51 13.83 -1.19
C ALA A 77 -0.75 12.94 -1.10
N CYS A 78 -0.65 11.78 -0.45
CA CYS A 78 -1.79 10.89 -0.23
C CYS A 78 -2.89 11.56 0.61
N TRP A 79 -2.52 12.20 1.73
CA TRP A 79 -3.49 12.84 2.61
C TRP A 79 -4.09 14.10 1.99
N ASP A 80 -3.31 14.88 1.24
CA ASP A 80 -3.84 16.00 0.45
C ASP A 80 -4.95 15.52 -0.51
N ALA A 81 -4.66 14.48 -1.30
CA ALA A 81 -5.63 13.88 -2.21
C ALA A 81 -6.86 13.33 -1.48
N LYS A 82 -6.68 12.65 -0.34
CA LYS A 82 -7.80 12.13 0.48
C LYS A 82 -8.80 13.20 0.87
N TYR A 83 -8.30 14.34 1.32
CA TYR A 83 -9.16 15.44 1.79
C TYR A 83 -9.58 16.40 0.67
N ASN A 84 -8.94 16.34 -0.49
CA ASN A 84 -9.43 16.97 -1.71
C ASN A 84 -10.65 16.21 -2.29
N PHE A 85 -10.56 14.88 -2.42
CA PHE A 85 -11.59 14.09 -3.09
C PHE A 85 -12.70 13.58 -2.15
N VAL A 86 -12.38 13.32 -0.88
CA VAL A 86 -13.33 12.85 0.15
C VAL A 86 -14.14 11.62 -0.32
N PHE A 87 -13.49 10.71 -1.06
CA PHE A 87 -14.16 9.54 -1.63
C PHE A 87 -14.59 8.56 -0.53
N TRP A 88 -15.80 8.02 -0.65
CA TRP A 88 -16.40 7.11 0.32
C TRP A 88 -15.71 5.72 0.36
N ARG A 89 -15.82 5.05 1.51
CA ARG A 89 -15.27 3.71 1.72
C ARG A 89 -16.17 2.63 1.11
N PRO A 90 -15.63 1.44 0.78
CA PRO A 90 -16.41 0.35 0.19
C PRO A 90 -17.64 -0.04 1.03
N VAL A 91 -17.52 -0.07 2.36
CA VAL A 91 -18.67 -0.36 3.26
C VAL A 91 -19.84 0.59 3.02
N THR A 92 -19.57 1.88 2.87
CA THR A 92 -20.60 2.89 2.61
C THR A 92 -21.12 2.78 1.18
N ALA A 93 -20.22 2.64 0.21
CA ALA A 93 -20.58 2.54 -1.20
C ALA A 93 -21.45 1.31 -1.51
N ILE A 94 -21.14 0.15 -0.93
CA ILE A 94 -21.88 -1.10 -1.18
C ILE A 94 -23.24 -1.10 -0.46
N GLN A 95 -23.30 -0.58 0.76
CA GLN A 95 -24.56 -0.47 1.50
C GLN A 95 -25.51 0.59 0.91
N LEU A 96 -24.98 1.60 0.21
CA LEU A 96 -25.73 2.68 -0.41
C LEU A 96 -25.58 2.69 -1.94
N ALA A 97 -25.39 1.53 -2.55
CA ALA A 97 -25.15 1.42 -3.99
C ALA A 97 -26.30 2.00 -4.84
N ASP A 98 -27.52 2.03 -4.33
CA ASP A 98 -28.67 2.68 -4.97
C ASP A 98 -28.55 4.21 -5.08
N THR A 99 -27.57 4.82 -4.39
CA THR A 99 -27.31 6.26 -4.39
C THR A 99 -26.11 6.67 -5.24
N ASP A 100 -25.38 5.72 -5.83
CA ASP A 100 -24.14 6.00 -6.58
C ASP A 100 -24.37 6.43 -8.05
N GLY A 101 -25.61 6.36 -8.53
CA GLY A 101 -25.98 6.70 -9.91
C GLY A 101 -25.62 5.63 -10.96
N ASN A 102 -25.32 4.40 -10.55
CA ASN A 102 -24.97 3.27 -11.40
C ASN A 102 -25.96 2.11 -11.24
N SER A 103 -26.78 1.83 -12.25
CA SER A 103 -27.78 0.74 -12.18
C SER A 103 -27.18 -0.67 -12.12
N ASP A 104 -25.89 -0.81 -12.38
CA ASP A 104 -25.19 -2.10 -12.42
C ASP A 104 -24.51 -2.45 -11.08
N THR A 105 -24.53 -1.54 -10.10
CA THR A 105 -24.14 -1.85 -8.71
C THR A 105 -25.35 -2.34 -7.92
N SER A 106 -25.10 -3.20 -6.95
CA SER A 106 -26.15 -3.85 -6.16
C SER A 106 -25.99 -3.52 -4.69
N VAL A 107 -27.08 -3.10 -4.05
CA VAL A 107 -27.12 -2.85 -2.61
C VAL A 107 -26.98 -4.16 -1.85
N ASP A 108 -26.09 -4.16 -0.86
CA ASP A 108 -26.05 -5.17 0.20
C ASP A 108 -25.93 -4.48 1.56
N LEU A 109 -27.07 -4.34 2.24
CA LEU A 109 -27.18 -3.68 3.55
C LEU A 109 -26.44 -4.42 4.67
N ASN A 110 -26.13 -5.71 4.48
CA ASN A 110 -25.43 -6.53 5.46
C ASN A 110 -23.95 -6.69 5.14
N TRP A 111 -23.48 -6.11 4.02
CA TRP A 111 -22.08 -6.19 3.64
C TRP A 111 -21.20 -5.51 4.69
N THR A 112 -20.20 -6.24 5.16
CA THR A 112 -19.19 -5.72 6.09
C THR A 112 -17.80 -6.16 5.65
N PRO A 113 -16.79 -5.28 5.74
CA PRO A 113 -15.44 -5.59 5.31
C PRO A 113 -14.75 -6.58 6.26
N LEU A 114 -13.77 -7.32 5.74
CA LEU A 114 -12.91 -8.20 6.55
C LEU A 114 -12.13 -7.43 7.62
N LEU A 115 -11.60 -6.25 7.27
CA LEU A 115 -10.83 -5.39 8.17
C LEU A 115 -11.68 -4.20 8.60
N THR A 116 -11.44 -3.73 9.82
CA THR A 116 -12.03 -2.48 10.31
C THR A 116 -11.67 -1.34 9.37
N THR A 117 -12.68 -0.62 8.87
CA THR A 117 -12.47 0.52 7.98
C THR A 117 -11.76 1.66 8.71
N PRO A 118 -10.61 2.16 8.22
CA PRO A 118 -9.93 3.28 8.85
C PRO A 118 -10.73 4.59 8.76
N ASN A 119 -10.58 5.45 9.76
CA ASN A 119 -11.34 6.69 9.97
C ASN A 119 -10.81 7.88 9.12
N HIS A 120 -10.63 7.68 7.83
CA HIS A 120 -10.26 8.71 6.86
C HIS A 120 -10.78 8.36 5.45
N PRO A 121 -10.86 9.32 4.51
CA PRO A 121 -11.34 9.07 3.16
C PRO A 121 -10.60 7.94 2.43
N GLU A 122 -11.27 7.35 1.46
CA GLU A 122 -10.83 6.15 0.76
C GLU A 122 -9.68 6.45 -0.22
N TYR A 123 -9.89 7.37 -1.16
CA TYR A 123 -8.99 7.57 -2.29
C TYR A 123 -7.90 8.62 -2.01
N PRO A 124 -6.61 8.36 -2.31
CA PRO A 124 -6.01 7.08 -2.72
C PRO A 124 -5.62 6.21 -1.49
N SER A 125 -5.21 4.97 -1.70
CA SER A 125 -4.74 4.08 -0.62
C SER A 125 -3.42 4.55 -0.01
N GLY A 126 -3.43 4.85 1.29
CA GLY A 126 -2.22 5.28 2.01
C GLY A 126 -1.14 4.19 2.09
N HIS A 127 -1.55 2.93 2.27
CA HIS A 127 -0.60 1.80 2.24
C HIS A 127 0.05 1.67 0.87
N SER A 128 -0.71 1.77 -0.21
CA SER A 128 -0.17 1.67 -1.57
C SER A 128 0.74 2.85 -1.90
N THR A 129 0.39 4.06 -1.45
CA THR A 129 1.17 5.28 -1.71
C THR A 129 2.52 5.27 -1.00
N VAL A 130 2.53 5.03 0.31
CA VAL A 130 3.79 4.96 1.08
C VAL A 130 4.65 3.78 0.62
N SER A 131 4.02 2.65 0.28
CA SER A 131 4.76 1.47 -0.18
C SER A 131 5.37 1.68 -1.55
N GLY A 132 4.66 2.33 -2.48
CA GLY A 132 5.21 2.69 -3.79
C GLY A 132 6.49 3.51 -3.64
N ALA A 133 6.47 4.53 -2.78
CA ALA A 133 7.66 5.35 -2.53
C ALA A 133 8.82 4.54 -1.94
N ALA A 134 8.54 3.75 -0.90
CA ALA A 134 9.55 2.95 -0.24
C ALA A 134 10.18 1.89 -1.16
N ALA A 135 9.36 1.12 -1.86
CA ALA A 135 9.80 0.09 -2.80
C ALA A 135 10.68 0.67 -3.92
N THR A 136 10.35 1.86 -4.43
CA THR A 136 11.17 2.56 -5.44
C THR A 136 12.54 2.94 -4.88
N VAL A 137 12.61 3.55 -3.69
CA VAL A 137 13.90 3.91 -3.07
C VAL A 137 14.74 2.67 -2.76
N LEU A 138 14.14 1.62 -2.20
CA LEU A 138 14.87 0.39 -1.89
C LEU A 138 15.28 -0.39 -3.14
N GLY A 139 14.47 -0.33 -4.20
CA GLY A 139 14.78 -0.90 -5.51
C GLY A 139 15.95 -0.20 -6.17
N ASP A 140 16.01 1.12 -6.12
CA ASP A 140 17.14 1.91 -6.59
C ASP A 140 18.44 1.59 -5.82
N TYR A 141 18.35 1.49 -4.48
CA TYR A 141 19.52 1.27 -3.64
C TYR A 141 20.04 -0.19 -3.64
N PHE A 142 19.15 -1.18 -3.46
CA PHE A 142 19.53 -2.59 -3.34
C PHE A 142 19.46 -3.36 -4.67
N GLY A 143 18.81 -2.79 -5.68
CA GLY A 143 18.48 -3.44 -6.95
C GLY A 143 17.08 -4.05 -6.95
N HIS A 144 16.33 -3.84 -8.03
CA HIS A 144 14.92 -4.22 -8.18
C HIS A 144 14.64 -5.72 -8.00
N THR A 145 15.62 -6.59 -8.26
CA THR A 145 15.47 -8.05 -8.10
C THR A 145 15.87 -8.56 -6.71
N THR A 146 16.03 -7.67 -5.72
CA THR A 146 16.38 -8.07 -4.35
C THR A 146 15.20 -8.78 -3.68
N SER A 147 15.40 -10.05 -3.36
CA SER A 147 14.47 -10.82 -2.54
C SER A 147 14.60 -10.46 -1.06
N PHE A 148 13.50 -10.50 -0.32
CA PHE A 148 13.49 -10.27 1.11
C PHE A 148 12.34 -11.03 1.81
N SER A 149 12.43 -11.11 3.13
CA SER A 149 11.37 -11.63 3.99
C SER A 149 11.05 -10.60 5.07
N ILE A 150 9.80 -10.55 5.48
CA ILE A 150 9.32 -9.64 6.53
C ILE A 150 8.29 -10.36 7.41
N GLU A 151 8.42 -10.18 8.71
CA GLU A 151 7.48 -10.67 9.72
C GLU A 151 6.41 -9.61 9.99
N SER A 152 5.17 -10.04 10.22
CA SER A 152 4.07 -9.13 10.57
C SER A 152 4.18 -8.63 12.01
N ASP A 153 4.04 -7.32 12.20
CA ASP A 153 3.93 -6.68 13.52
C ASP A 153 2.60 -6.94 14.22
N VAL A 154 1.56 -7.26 13.45
CA VAL A 154 0.20 -7.54 13.94
C VAL A 154 -0.12 -9.04 13.98
N MET A 155 0.75 -9.87 13.40
CA MET A 155 0.66 -11.33 13.39
C MET A 155 2.03 -11.95 13.69
N VAL A 156 2.48 -11.84 14.94
CA VAL A 156 3.78 -12.36 15.40
C VAL A 156 3.99 -13.81 14.98
N GLY A 157 5.16 -14.10 14.41
CA GLY A 157 5.55 -15.40 13.87
C GLY A 157 5.10 -15.66 12.43
N VAL A 158 4.27 -14.80 11.84
CA VAL A 158 3.87 -14.91 10.43
C VAL A 158 4.85 -14.12 9.56
N VAL A 159 5.55 -14.83 8.68
CA VAL A 159 6.54 -14.27 7.76
C VAL A 159 6.06 -14.43 6.33
N ARG A 160 6.21 -13.36 5.53
CA ARG A 160 6.04 -13.42 4.07
C ARG A 160 7.37 -13.14 3.38
N SER A 161 7.60 -13.80 2.25
CA SER A 161 8.83 -13.74 1.47
C SER A 161 8.52 -13.34 0.05
N PHE A 162 9.28 -12.39 -0.48
CA PHE A 162 9.05 -11.81 -1.79
C PHE A 162 10.30 -11.94 -2.67
N PRO A 163 10.15 -12.32 -3.95
CA PRO A 163 11.28 -12.41 -4.87
C PRO A 163 11.83 -11.03 -5.26
N ASN A 164 11.04 -9.97 -5.11
CA ASN A 164 11.38 -8.58 -5.43
C ASN A 164 10.37 -7.62 -4.79
N PHE A 165 10.64 -6.32 -4.87
CA PHE A 165 9.76 -5.28 -4.35
C PHE A 165 8.41 -5.20 -5.06
N ASP A 166 8.37 -5.44 -6.38
CA ASP A 166 7.13 -5.41 -7.17
C ASP A 166 6.12 -6.47 -6.72
N ALA A 167 6.61 -7.66 -6.36
CA ALA A 167 5.77 -8.74 -5.82
C ALA A 167 5.14 -8.34 -4.48
N ALA A 168 5.89 -7.65 -3.62
CA ALA A 168 5.34 -7.13 -2.37
C ALA A 168 4.32 -6.01 -2.62
N LEU A 169 4.59 -5.09 -3.56
CA LEU A 169 3.65 -4.05 -3.94
C LEU A 169 2.33 -4.61 -4.48
N ALA A 170 2.40 -5.63 -5.36
CA ALA A 170 1.23 -6.31 -5.89
C ALA A 170 0.37 -6.89 -4.77
N GLU A 171 0.99 -7.60 -3.82
CA GLU A 171 0.28 -8.19 -2.70
C GLU A 171 -0.29 -7.13 -1.74
N ILE A 172 0.40 -6.02 -1.50
CA ILE A 172 -0.10 -4.92 -0.67
C ILE A 172 -1.38 -4.33 -1.27
N LYS A 173 -1.41 -4.10 -2.59
CA LYS A 173 -2.60 -3.59 -3.28
C LYS A 173 -3.77 -4.56 -3.13
N ASP A 174 -3.53 -5.83 -3.40
CA ASP A 174 -4.52 -6.91 -3.29
C ASP A 174 -5.05 -7.04 -1.86
N ALA A 175 -4.17 -6.98 -0.86
CA ALA A 175 -4.53 -7.07 0.56
C ALA A 175 -5.53 -5.98 0.99
N ARG A 176 -5.50 -4.79 0.38
CA ARG A 176 -6.46 -3.72 0.71
C ARG A 176 -7.86 -4.02 0.16
N ILE A 177 -7.92 -4.70 -0.99
CA ILE A 177 -9.16 -5.15 -1.63
C ILE A 177 -9.73 -6.33 -0.87
N PHE A 178 -8.89 -7.32 -0.56
CA PHE A 178 -9.23 -8.49 0.26
C PHE A 178 -9.70 -8.09 1.67
N GLY A 179 -9.13 -7.01 2.21
CA GLY A 179 -9.55 -6.41 3.48
C GLY A 179 -10.91 -5.68 3.41
N GLY A 180 -11.43 -5.41 2.21
CA GLY A 180 -12.70 -4.69 2.01
C GLY A 180 -12.62 -3.18 2.31
N ILE A 181 -11.42 -2.61 2.36
CA ILE A 181 -11.23 -1.23 2.83
C ILE A 181 -10.83 -0.26 1.73
N HIS A 182 -10.48 -0.74 0.53
CA HIS A 182 -10.16 0.09 -0.63
C HIS A 182 -10.76 -0.47 -1.92
N PHE A 183 -10.84 0.40 -2.93
CA PHE A 183 -11.07 0.06 -4.33
C PHE A 183 -9.74 -0.10 -5.09
N ARG A 184 -9.74 -0.88 -6.17
CA ARG A 184 -8.53 -1.18 -6.96
C ARG A 184 -7.84 0.07 -7.47
N SER A 185 -8.62 1.02 -8.00
CA SER A 185 -8.10 2.28 -8.52
C SER A 185 -7.39 3.10 -7.44
N ALA A 186 -7.90 3.12 -6.21
CA ALA A 186 -7.25 3.82 -5.11
C ALA A 186 -5.88 3.19 -4.76
N CYS A 187 -5.74 1.88 -4.91
CA CYS A 187 -4.49 1.17 -4.71
C CYS A 187 -3.49 1.40 -5.85
N ASP A 188 -3.95 1.31 -7.10
CA ASP A 188 -3.09 1.51 -8.27
C ASP A 188 -2.63 2.96 -8.39
N ASP A 189 -3.56 3.92 -8.33
CA ASP A 189 -3.25 5.34 -8.45
C ASP A 189 -2.40 5.81 -7.24
N GLY A 190 -2.68 5.28 -6.05
CA GLY A 190 -1.85 5.52 -4.86
C GLY A 190 -0.41 5.04 -5.04
N GLN A 191 -0.21 3.82 -5.54
CA GLN A 191 1.13 3.30 -5.83
C GLN A 191 1.86 4.20 -6.84
N THR A 192 1.18 4.65 -7.91
CA THR A 192 1.75 5.58 -8.88
C THR A 192 2.23 6.88 -8.23
N ILE A 193 1.40 7.50 -7.38
CA ILE A 193 1.80 8.71 -6.62
C ILE A 193 3.08 8.44 -5.82
N GLY A 194 3.14 7.32 -5.11
CA GLY A 194 4.31 6.93 -4.33
C GLY A 194 5.58 6.81 -5.16
N ILE A 195 5.49 6.13 -6.31
CA ILE A 195 6.61 5.95 -7.24
C ILE A 195 7.08 7.31 -7.76
N GLU A 196 6.18 8.17 -8.21
CA GLU A 196 6.53 9.49 -8.75
C GLU A 196 7.20 10.38 -7.72
N VAL A 197 6.70 10.39 -6.47
CA VAL A 197 7.34 11.11 -5.36
C VAL A 197 8.74 10.57 -5.09
N ALA A 198 8.91 9.25 -5.02
CA ALA A 198 10.22 8.66 -4.77
C ALA A 198 11.23 8.99 -5.88
N LEU A 199 10.83 8.91 -7.16
CA LEU A 199 11.69 9.31 -8.27
C LEU A 199 12.11 10.78 -8.16
N TYR A 200 11.16 11.67 -7.83
CA TYR A 200 11.48 13.08 -7.62
C TYR A 200 12.50 13.28 -6.48
N VAL A 201 12.29 12.62 -5.34
CA VAL A 201 13.21 12.72 -4.19
C VAL A 201 14.59 12.12 -4.51
N ILE A 202 14.65 10.97 -5.21
CA ILE A 202 15.89 10.34 -5.66
C ILE A 202 16.69 11.26 -6.58
N ASP A 203 16.04 12.03 -7.46
CA ASP A 203 16.72 12.91 -8.41
C ASP A 203 17.17 14.25 -7.77
N HIS A 204 16.50 14.71 -6.71
CA HIS A 204 16.66 16.09 -6.21
C HIS A 204 17.21 16.18 -4.78
N ALA A 205 17.15 15.11 -3.98
CA ALA A 205 17.60 15.10 -2.59
C ALA A 205 18.80 14.17 -2.39
N PHE A 206 19.65 14.48 -1.40
CA PHE A 206 20.77 13.62 -0.98
C PHE A 206 21.71 13.16 -2.10
N GLN A 207 21.91 14.03 -3.09
CA GLN A 207 22.80 13.79 -4.23
C GLN A 207 24.26 13.67 -3.77
N PRO A 208 25.08 12.89 -4.49
CA PRO A 208 26.52 12.94 -4.30
C PRO A 208 27.01 14.39 -4.41
N LEU A 209 27.96 14.76 -3.55
CA LEU A 209 28.68 16.01 -3.75
C LEU A 209 29.35 15.94 -5.12
N ALA A 210 29.18 16.98 -5.94
CA ALA A 210 29.92 17.10 -7.18
C ALA A 210 31.41 17.04 -6.83
N LEU A 211 32.12 16.09 -7.45
CA LEU A 211 33.58 16.04 -7.35
C LEU A 211 34.11 17.23 -8.14
N GLU A 212 34.77 18.17 -7.47
CA GLU A 212 35.56 19.26 -8.09
C GLU A 212 36.78 18.70 -8.83
#